data_AF-A0A2W1MX12-F1
#
_entry.id   AF-A0A2W1MX12-F1
#
_cell.length_a   1.000
_cell.length_b   1.000
_cell.length_c   1.000
_cell.angle_alpha   90.00
_cell.angle_beta   90.00
_cell.angle_gamma   90.00
#
_symmetry.space_group_name_H-M   'P 1'
#
loop_
_entity.id
_entity.type
_entity.pdbx_description
1 polymer ?
#
loop_
_entity_poly.entity_id
_entity_poly.type
_entity_poly.pdbx_seq_one_letter_code
_entity_poly.pdbx_strand_id
1 'polypeptide(L)'
;MNVVNLLKNPNVQQNALELLFPIIGFVFFDWSFLVIILFYLTDQLGVEIAYLMRLKFVEKIFLPIKKWLFPIAIVSSVTFFVVEFLWIERLFLTEKFDCSTNYFWLEMQQFLKQEFLFFLPVLVYMNYFKDKMTFYKSKLPYENSPERMLAFQITIYLARLTCVGLVVLLWYIFKWSDLAFVFIIPVLKLIFDAWLMPWGKINLFKGI
;
A
#
# COMPACT_ATOMS: atom_id res chain seq x y z
N MET A 1 8.50 10.04 26.63
CA MET A 1 9.32 9.01 25.94
C MET A 1 10.34 9.74 25.07
N ASN A 2 11.64 9.46 25.20
CA ASN A 2 12.69 10.25 24.52
C ASN A 2 12.63 10.05 22.99
N VAL A 3 12.83 11.10 22.19
CA VAL A 3 12.71 11.07 20.71
C VAL A 3 13.61 10.00 20.09
N VAL A 4 14.81 9.83 20.66
CA VAL A 4 15.77 8.78 20.26
C VAL A 4 15.19 7.37 20.45
N ASN A 5 14.37 7.15 21.47
CA ASN A 5 13.73 5.85 21.69
C ASN A 5 12.52 5.63 20.75
N LEU A 6 11.86 6.71 20.31
CA LEU A 6 10.83 6.64 19.27
C LEU A 6 11.44 6.33 17.90
N LEU A 7 12.57 6.93 17.55
CA LEU A 7 13.28 6.69 16.29
C LEU A 7 13.91 5.29 16.18
N LYS A 8 14.06 4.57 17.30
CA LYS A 8 14.46 3.15 17.30
C LYS A 8 13.29 2.21 17.02
N ASN A 9 12.06 2.72 16.98
CA ASN A 9 10.89 1.91 16.68
C ASN A 9 10.87 1.59 15.18
N PRO A 10 10.88 0.31 14.77
CA PRO A 10 10.91 -0.08 13.36
C PRO A 10 9.70 0.45 12.58
N ASN A 11 8.53 0.58 13.22
CA ASN A 11 7.35 1.16 12.57
C ASN A 11 7.54 2.66 12.27
N VAL A 12 8.21 3.39 13.17
CA VAL A 12 8.51 4.82 12.97
C VAL A 12 9.55 4.99 11.87
N GLN A 13 10.59 4.15 11.85
CA GLN A 13 11.62 4.17 10.81
C GLN A 13 11.03 3.86 9.43
N GLN A 14 10.18 2.84 9.34
CA GLN A 14 9.49 2.50 8.10
C GLN A 14 8.61 3.65 7.62
N ASN A 15 7.75 4.19 8.48
CA ASN A 15 6.87 5.30 8.13
C ASN A 15 7.66 6.54 7.68
N ALA A 16 8.82 6.79 8.30
CA ALA A 16 9.73 7.85 7.87
C ALA A 16 10.32 7.57 6.49
N LEU A 17 10.75 6.34 6.19
CA LEU A 17 11.25 5.98 4.86
C LEU A 17 10.16 6.10 3.80
N GLU A 18 8.93 5.64 4.08
CA GLU A 18 7.81 5.75 3.15
C GLU A 18 7.44 7.21 2.84
N LEU A 19 7.65 8.13 3.79
CA LEU A 19 7.50 9.57 3.58
C LEU A 19 8.67 10.15 2.79
N LEU A 20 9.90 9.80 3.17
CA LEU A 20 11.11 10.42 2.65
C LEU A 20 11.44 9.98 1.23
N PHE A 21 11.22 8.71 0.86
CA PHE A 21 11.59 8.20 -0.46
C PHE A 21 10.92 8.95 -1.62
N PRO A 22 9.59 9.17 -1.62
CA PRO A 22 8.92 9.95 -2.65
C PRO A 22 9.39 11.41 -2.71
N ILE A 23 9.64 12.03 -1.55
CA ILE A 23 10.14 13.41 -1.47
C ILE A 23 11.56 13.49 -2.04
N ILE A 24 12.43 12.53 -1.67
CA ILE A 24 13.79 12.45 -2.16
C ILE A 24 13.79 12.21 -3.67
N GLY A 25 12.96 11.29 -4.15
CA GLY A 25 12.74 11.03 -5.57
C GLY A 25 12.37 12.29 -6.34
N PHE A 26 11.39 13.04 -5.83
CA PHE A 26 10.93 14.29 -6.45
C PHE A 26 12.00 15.37 -6.46
N VAL A 27 12.70 15.58 -5.33
CA VAL A 27 13.63 16.71 -5.14
C VAL A 27 15.02 16.45 -5.75
N PHE A 28 15.49 15.21 -5.76
CA PHE A 28 16.87 14.88 -6.12
C PHE A 28 17.01 13.99 -7.36
N PHE A 29 15.95 13.29 -7.77
CA PHE A 29 15.99 12.33 -8.88
C PHE A 29 15.00 12.67 -9.99
N ASP A 30 14.47 13.89 -9.99
CA ASP A 30 13.52 14.41 -10.97
C ASP A 30 12.32 13.49 -11.20
N TRP A 31 11.88 12.77 -10.16
CA TRP A 31 10.69 11.92 -10.27
C TRP A 31 9.47 12.76 -10.61
N SER A 32 8.80 12.39 -11.69
CA SER A 32 7.50 12.97 -11.99
C SER A 32 6.45 12.51 -10.99
N PHE A 33 5.35 13.25 -10.92
CA PHE A 33 4.22 12.88 -10.07
C PHE A 33 3.67 11.49 -10.42
N LEU A 34 3.71 11.10 -11.70
CA LEU A 34 3.32 9.77 -12.13
C LEU A 34 4.26 8.70 -11.54
N VAL A 35 5.58 8.90 -11.62
CA VAL A 35 6.57 7.97 -11.05
C VAL A 35 6.34 7.77 -9.54
N ILE A 36 6.05 8.83 -8.79
CA ILE A 36 5.73 8.73 -7.36
C ILE A 36 4.49 7.86 -7.11
N ILE A 37 3.44 8.03 -7.91
CA ILE A 37 2.24 7.20 -7.80
C ILE A 37 2.53 5.75 -8.18
N LEU A 38 3.37 5.51 -9.19
CA LEU A 38 3.80 4.17 -9.57
C LEU A 38 4.67 3.48 -8.51
N PHE A 39 5.50 4.25 -7.81
CA PHE A 39 6.22 3.76 -6.63
C PHE A 39 5.23 3.28 -5.55
N TYR A 40 4.19 4.05 -5.23
CA TYR A 40 3.17 3.63 -4.27
C TYR A 40 2.36 2.42 -4.74
N LEU A 41 2.02 2.33 -6.03
CA LEU A 41 1.39 1.14 -6.61
C LEU A 41 2.30 -0.09 -6.51
N THR A 42 3.61 0.09 -6.67
CA THR A 42 4.59 -1.00 -6.54
C THR A 42 4.74 -1.44 -5.09
N ASP A 43 4.79 -0.50 -4.14
CA ASP A 43 4.77 -0.82 -2.70
C ASP A 43 3.51 -1.60 -2.34
N GLN A 44 2.37 -1.18 -2.89
CA GLN A 44 1.09 -1.83 -2.70
C GLN A 44 1.08 -3.27 -3.25
N LEU A 45 1.66 -3.52 -4.42
CA LEU A 45 1.88 -4.89 -4.92
C LEU A 45 2.72 -5.71 -3.96
N GLY A 46 3.76 -5.12 -3.36
CA GLY A 46 4.59 -5.76 -2.34
C GLY A 46 3.78 -6.20 -1.12
N VAL A 47 2.88 -5.33 -0.63
CA VAL A 47 1.96 -5.63 0.48
C VAL A 47 1.00 -6.77 0.11
N GLU A 48 0.45 -6.78 -1.10
CA GLU A 48 -0.44 -7.87 -1.57
C GLU A 48 0.27 -9.22 -1.64
N ILE A 49 1.48 -9.24 -2.19
CA ILE A 49 2.30 -10.44 -2.26
C ILE A 49 2.59 -10.96 -0.84
N ALA A 50 2.95 -10.07 0.10
CA ALA A 50 3.18 -10.43 1.50
C ALA A 50 1.92 -11.01 2.17
N TYR A 51 0.75 -10.38 1.96
CA TYR A 51 -0.54 -10.87 2.44
C TYR A 51 -0.85 -12.27 1.90
N LEU A 52 -0.70 -12.52 0.60
CA LEU A 52 -0.96 -13.83 0.00
C LEU A 52 -0.01 -14.90 0.55
N MET A 53 1.27 -14.59 0.71
CA MET A 53 2.23 -15.50 1.37
C MET A 53 1.80 -15.83 2.79
N ARG A 54 1.32 -14.84 3.55
CA ARG A 54 0.84 -15.00 4.92
C ARG A 54 -0.43 -15.85 4.98
N LEU A 55 -1.40 -15.59 4.11
CA LEU A 55 -2.64 -16.37 4.02
C LEU A 55 -2.33 -17.84 3.71
N LYS A 56 -1.43 -18.10 2.77
CA LYS A 56 -0.97 -19.47 2.44
C LYS A 56 -0.27 -20.16 3.61
N PHE A 57 0.46 -19.40 4.43
CA PHE A 57 1.08 -19.93 5.64
C PHE A 57 0.04 -20.28 6.71
N VAL A 58 -0.93 -19.40 6.96
CA VAL A 58 -2.01 -19.63 7.94
C VAL A 58 -2.94 -20.78 7.51
N GLU A 59 -3.28 -20.87 6.23
CA GLU A 59 -4.07 -21.98 5.68
C GLU A 59 -3.41 -23.36 5.95
N LYS A 60 -2.08 -23.44 5.89
CA LYS A 60 -1.34 -24.67 6.23
C LYS A 60 -1.45 -25.05 7.70
N ILE A 61 -1.64 -24.08 8.60
CA ILE A 61 -1.70 -24.29 10.05
C ILE A 61 -3.11 -24.72 10.50
N PHE A 62 -4.17 -24.13 9.93
CA PHE A 62 -5.55 -24.27 10.42
C PHE A 62 -6.35 -25.48 9.88
N LEU A 63 -5.71 -26.48 9.27
CA LEU A 63 -6.38 -27.58 8.53
C LEU A 63 -7.20 -27.05 7.32
N PRO A 64 -7.41 -27.88 6.27
CA PRO A 64 -7.84 -27.39 4.96
C PRO A 64 -9.36 -27.19 4.89
N ILE A 65 -9.93 -26.33 5.73
CA ILE A 65 -11.39 -26.21 5.79
C ILE A 65 -11.94 -25.44 4.57
N LYS A 66 -11.16 -24.59 3.88
CA LYS A 66 -11.62 -23.90 2.66
C LYS A 66 -10.49 -23.55 1.67
N LYS A 67 -10.08 -24.52 0.84
CA LYS A 67 -9.13 -24.31 -0.29
C LYS A 67 -9.53 -23.19 -1.25
N TRP A 68 -10.81 -22.79 -1.25
CA TRP A 68 -11.35 -21.73 -2.08
C TRP A 68 -11.01 -20.31 -1.61
N LEU A 69 -10.62 -20.13 -0.34
CA LEU A 69 -10.30 -18.80 0.21
C LEU A 69 -9.05 -18.19 -0.43
N PHE A 70 -8.03 -19.01 -0.71
CA PHE A 70 -6.80 -18.52 -1.32
C PHE A 70 -7.02 -18.03 -2.77
N PRO A 71 -7.71 -18.77 -3.66
CA PRO A 71 -8.16 -18.24 -4.94
C PRO A 71 -8.99 -16.95 -4.84
N ILE A 72 -9.93 -16.88 -3.89
CA ILE A 72 -10.73 -15.65 -3.67
C ILE A 72 -9.82 -14.47 -3.29
N ALA A 73 -8.84 -14.70 -2.41
CA ALA A 73 -7.88 -13.69 -2.02
C ALA A 73 -7.10 -13.17 -3.23
N ILE A 74 -6.57 -14.07 -4.08
CA ILE A 74 -5.88 -13.69 -5.33
C ILE A 74 -6.79 -12.85 -6.23
N VAL A 75 -8.01 -13.35 -6.51
CA VAL A 75 -8.95 -12.64 -7.38
C VAL A 75 -9.28 -11.25 -6.81
N SER A 76 -9.49 -11.15 -5.51
CA SER A 76 -9.74 -9.86 -4.85
C SER A 76 -8.55 -8.92 -4.97
N SER A 77 -7.33 -9.35 -4.62
CA SER A 77 -6.10 -8.54 -4.73
C SER A 77 -5.89 -8.03 -6.15
N VAL A 78 -6.03 -8.91 -7.15
CA VAL A 78 -5.90 -8.53 -8.57
C VAL A 78 -6.98 -7.55 -8.98
N THR A 79 -8.23 -7.80 -8.62
CA THR A 79 -9.36 -6.93 -8.98
C THR A 79 -9.18 -5.54 -8.40
N PHE A 80 -8.84 -5.43 -7.11
CA PHE A 80 -8.63 -4.13 -6.48
C PHE A 80 -7.42 -3.41 -7.05
N PHE A 81 -6.32 -4.10 -7.32
CA PHE A 81 -5.15 -3.49 -7.96
C PHE A 81 -5.46 -2.95 -9.35
N VAL A 82 -6.19 -3.71 -10.18
CA VAL A 82 -6.61 -3.27 -11.52
C VAL A 82 -7.54 -2.06 -11.43
N VAL A 83 -8.52 -2.09 -10.52
CA VAL A 83 -9.43 -0.95 -10.33
C VAL A 83 -8.66 0.30 -9.93
N GLU A 84 -7.73 0.19 -8.97
CA GLU A 84 -6.89 1.31 -8.51
C GLU A 84 -6.02 1.86 -9.66
N PHE A 85 -5.39 0.98 -10.43
CA PHE A 85 -4.59 1.36 -11.60
C PHE A 85 -5.41 2.09 -12.67
N LEU A 86 -6.56 1.55 -13.07
CA LEU A 86 -7.45 2.18 -14.07
C LEU A 86 -7.96 3.54 -13.59
N TRP A 87 -8.17 3.69 -12.28
CA TRP A 87 -8.57 4.96 -11.70
C TRP A 87 -7.47 6.02 -11.77
N ILE A 88 -6.22 5.63 -11.49
CA ILE A 88 -5.05 6.48 -11.64
C ILE A 88 -4.87 6.88 -13.11
N GLU A 89 -4.92 5.92 -14.05
CA GLU A 89 -4.87 6.21 -15.47
C GLU A 89 -5.94 7.25 -15.85
N ARG A 90 -7.19 7.02 -15.44
CA ARG A 90 -8.29 7.94 -15.77
C ARG A 90 -8.07 9.33 -15.19
N LEU A 91 -7.51 9.43 -13.99
CA LEU A 91 -7.19 10.70 -13.35
C LEU A 91 -6.15 11.50 -14.15
N PHE A 92 -5.08 10.85 -14.61
CA PHE A 92 -4.05 11.50 -15.43
C PHE A 92 -4.56 11.90 -16.82
N LEU A 93 -5.51 11.13 -17.38
CA LEU A 93 -6.14 11.47 -18.65
C LEU A 93 -7.22 12.56 -18.54
N THR A 94 -7.54 13.06 -17.34
CA THR A 94 -8.48 14.18 -17.21
C THR A 94 -7.85 15.49 -17.67
N GLU A 95 -8.69 16.44 -18.11
CA GLU A 95 -8.31 17.77 -18.62
C GLU A 95 -7.37 18.58 -17.71
N LYS A 96 -7.23 18.21 -16.44
CA LYS A 96 -6.36 18.91 -15.48
C LYS A 96 -4.89 18.49 -15.53
N PHE A 97 -4.58 17.26 -15.89
CA PHE A 97 -3.17 16.82 -16.04
C PHE A 97 -2.71 16.96 -17.49
N ASP A 98 -3.64 17.12 -18.44
CA ASP A 98 -3.42 17.24 -19.90
C ASP A 98 -2.37 16.24 -20.42
N CYS A 99 -2.34 15.08 -19.76
CA CYS A 99 -1.41 14.03 -20.07
C CYS A 99 -1.98 13.28 -21.27
N SER A 100 -1.31 13.40 -22.42
CA SER A 100 -1.68 12.56 -23.56
C SER A 100 -1.55 11.08 -23.16
N THR A 101 -2.47 10.25 -23.65
CA THR A 101 -2.42 8.80 -23.42
C THR A 101 -1.06 8.22 -23.76
N ASN A 102 -0.44 8.71 -24.84
CA ASN A 102 0.89 8.29 -25.25
C ASN A 102 1.98 8.64 -24.23
N TYR A 103 1.91 9.84 -23.62
CA TYR A 103 2.88 10.25 -22.61
C TYR A 103 2.75 9.40 -21.34
N PHE A 104 1.53 9.17 -20.85
CA PHE A 104 1.27 8.29 -19.70
C PHE A 104 1.90 6.91 -19.90
N TRP A 105 1.59 6.26 -21.03
CA TRP A 105 2.12 4.92 -21.31
C TRP A 105 3.63 4.91 -21.54
N LEU A 106 4.21 6.00 -22.04
CA LEU A 106 5.65 6.11 -22.24
C LEU A 106 6.40 6.23 -20.91
N GLU A 107 5.95 7.10 -20.00
CA GLU A 107 6.51 7.19 -18.64
C GLU A 107 6.33 5.88 -17.87
N MET A 108 5.16 5.26 -17.95
CA MET A 108 4.89 3.93 -17.40
C MET A 108 5.93 2.91 -17.85
N GLN A 109 6.20 2.85 -19.16
CA GLN A 109 7.17 1.92 -19.73
C GLN A 109 8.60 2.23 -19.29
N GLN A 110 8.95 3.51 -19.16
CA GLN A 110 10.27 3.93 -18.66
C GLN A 110 10.46 3.50 -17.20
N PHE A 111 9.47 3.79 -16.34
CA PHE A 111 9.48 3.36 -14.95
C PHE A 111 9.59 1.83 -14.83
N LEU A 112 8.78 1.08 -15.59
CA LEU A 112 8.81 -0.38 -15.58
C LEU A 112 10.17 -0.96 -16.00
N LYS A 113 10.86 -0.31 -16.95
CA LYS A 113 12.18 -0.77 -17.44
C LYS A 113 13.32 -0.39 -16.51
N GLN A 114 13.28 0.81 -15.94
CA GLN A 114 14.43 1.40 -15.24
C GLN A 114 14.36 1.17 -13.73
N GLU A 115 13.18 1.27 -13.14
CA GLU A 115 13.02 1.37 -11.69
C GLU A 115 12.26 0.18 -11.09
N PHE A 116 11.21 -0.29 -11.75
CA PHE A 116 10.31 -1.32 -11.21
C PHE A 116 11.02 -2.62 -10.86
N LEU A 117 11.91 -3.12 -11.73
CA LEU A 117 12.61 -4.37 -11.51
C LEU A 117 13.54 -4.31 -10.28
N PHE A 118 14.03 -3.10 -9.95
CA PHE A 118 14.86 -2.86 -8.78
C PHE A 118 14.02 -2.64 -7.52
N PHE A 119 12.95 -1.85 -7.59
CA PHE A 119 12.11 -1.54 -6.44
C PHE A 119 11.26 -2.72 -5.99
N LEU A 120 10.70 -3.51 -6.90
CA LEU A 120 9.82 -4.63 -6.55
C LEU A 120 10.46 -5.62 -5.55
N PRO A 121 11.66 -6.18 -5.78
CA PRO A 121 12.27 -7.11 -4.82
C PRO A 121 12.60 -6.44 -3.49
N VAL A 122 13.03 -5.16 -3.49
CA VAL A 122 13.31 -4.39 -2.27
C VAL A 122 12.04 -4.20 -1.45
N LEU A 123 10.96 -3.76 -2.09
CA LEU A 123 9.66 -3.52 -1.45
C LEU A 123 9.02 -4.81 -0.95
N VAL A 124 9.09 -5.90 -1.72
CA VAL A 124 8.64 -7.23 -1.27
C VAL A 124 9.46 -7.69 -0.07
N TYR A 125 10.77 -7.51 -0.09
CA TYR A 125 11.64 -7.88 1.03
C TYR A 125 11.37 -7.04 2.28
N MET A 126 11.20 -5.72 2.15
CA MET A 126 10.87 -4.82 3.25
C MET A 126 9.52 -5.19 3.88
N ASN A 127 8.49 -5.42 3.07
CA ASN A 127 7.17 -5.84 3.55
C ASN A 127 7.21 -7.22 4.20
N TYR A 128 7.98 -8.17 3.66
CA TYR A 128 8.21 -9.46 4.31
C TYR A 128 8.91 -9.33 5.66
N PHE A 129 9.92 -8.46 5.77
CA PHE A 129 10.65 -8.23 7.02
C PHE A 129 9.75 -7.55 8.07
N LYS A 130 8.94 -6.57 7.67
CA LYS A 130 7.89 -5.96 8.49
C LYS A 130 6.95 -7.02 9.05
N ASP A 131 6.49 -7.92 8.19
CA ASP A 131 5.62 -9.03 8.58
C ASP A 131 6.31 -9.97 9.58
N LYS A 132 7.57 -10.32 9.35
CA LYS A 132 8.36 -11.14 10.30
C LYS A 132 8.44 -10.51 11.69
N MET A 133 8.65 -9.20 11.75
CA MET A 133 8.80 -8.47 13.01
C MET A 133 7.47 -8.28 13.76
N THR A 134 6.37 -8.11 13.03
CA THR A 134 5.06 -7.79 13.60
C THR A 134 4.15 -9.01 13.77
N PHE A 135 4.07 -9.86 12.76
CA PHE A 135 3.13 -10.97 12.66
C PHE A 135 3.71 -12.29 13.16
N TYR A 136 4.93 -12.65 12.76
CA TYR A 136 5.50 -13.98 13.06
C TYR A 136 6.14 -14.09 14.45
N LYS A 137 6.46 -12.96 15.10
CA LYS A 137 7.07 -12.94 16.44
C LYS A 137 6.05 -13.05 17.59
N SER A 138 4.77 -12.79 17.31
CA SER A 138 3.68 -12.90 18.28
C SER A 138 2.83 -14.15 17.99
N LYS A 139 2.05 -14.64 18.96
CA LYS A 139 1.14 -15.79 18.77
C LYS A 139 -0.04 -15.51 17.81
N LEU A 140 -0.08 -14.31 17.20
CA LEU A 140 -1.08 -13.85 16.24
C LEU A 140 -1.41 -14.81 15.08
N PRO A 141 -0.47 -15.62 14.55
CA PRO A 141 -0.83 -16.58 13.51
C PRO A 141 -1.92 -17.55 13.96
N TYR A 142 -1.94 -17.95 15.24
CA TYR A 142 -2.92 -18.89 15.81
C TYR A 142 -4.22 -18.22 16.27
N GLU A 143 -4.29 -16.89 16.25
CA GLU A 143 -5.46 -16.11 16.64
C GLU A 143 -6.29 -15.66 15.42
N ASN A 144 -5.71 -15.72 14.22
CA ASN A 144 -6.29 -15.24 12.98
C ASN A 144 -6.74 -16.38 12.08
N SER A 145 -8.06 -16.61 11.98
CA SER A 145 -8.60 -17.52 10.96
C SER A 145 -8.44 -16.93 9.55
N PRO A 146 -8.28 -17.76 8.51
CA PRO A 146 -8.21 -17.29 7.12
C PRO A 146 -9.37 -16.38 6.69
N GLU A 147 -10.59 -16.62 7.20
CA GLU A 147 -11.76 -15.78 6.92
C GLU A 147 -11.63 -14.38 7.51
N ARG A 148 -11.14 -14.28 8.76
CA ARG A 148 -10.92 -12.98 9.41
C ARG A 148 -9.84 -12.18 8.68
N MET A 149 -8.79 -12.86 8.22
CA MET A 149 -7.75 -12.22 7.40
C MET A 149 -8.32 -11.67 6.10
N LEU A 150 -9.13 -12.45 5.38
CA LEU A 150 -9.76 -12.01 4.14
C LEU A 150 -10.74 -10.85 4.36
N ALA A 151 -11.58 -10.92 5.39
CA ALA A 151 -12.53 -9.85 5.73
C ALA A 151 -11.80 -8.54 6.11
N PHE A 152 -10.71 -8.66 6.87
CA PHE A 152 -9.86 -7.51 7.21
C PHE A 152 -9.21 -6.92 5.96
N GLN A 153 -8.70 -7.75 5.06
CA GLN A 153 -8.11 -7.31 3.80
C GLN A 153 -9.14 -6.57 2.91
N ILE A 154 -10.37 -7.09 2.80
CA ILE A 154 -11.45 -6.40 2.07
C ILE A 154 -11.74 -5.02 2.70
N THR A 155 -11.70 -4.93 4.03
CA THR A 155 -11.89 -3.65 4.72
C THR A 155 -10.77 -2.66 4.38
N ILE A 156 -9.53 -3.13 4.33
CA ILE A 156 -8.38 -2.32 3.88
C ILE A 156 -8.59 -1.83 2.44
N TYR A 157 -9.05 -2.70 1.54
CA TYR A 157 -9.31 -2.32 0.15
C TYR A 157 -10.37 -1.23 0.01
N LEU A 158 -11.51 -1.39 0.69
CA LEU A 158 -12.59 -0.40 0.66
C LEU A 158 -12.14 0.93 1.25
N ALA A 159 -11.41 0.87 2.37
CA ALA A 159 -10.90 2.07 3.02
C ALA A 159 -9.88 2.78 2.10
N ARG A 160 -9.02 2.05 1.38
CA ARG A 160 -8.08 2.63 0.42
C ARG A 160 -8.79 3.28 -0.75
N LEU A 161 -9.74 2.60 -1.39
CA LEU A 161 -10.54 3.18 -2.48
C LEU A 161 -11.20 4.49 -2.03
N THR A 162 -11.72 4.52 -0.80
CA THR A 162 -12.31 5.74 -0.22
C THR A 162 -11.26 6.84 -0.05
N CYS A 163 -10.07 6.52 0.46
CA CYS A 163 -8.98 7.48 0.61
C CYS A 163 -8.50 8.04 -0.73
N VAL A 164 -8.27 7.18 -1.73
CA VAL A 164 -7.92 7.61 -3.09
C VAL A 164 -9.01 8.54 -3.62
N GLY A 165 -10.29 8.16 -3.46
CA GLY A 165 -11.42 8.98 -3.92
C GLY A 165 -11.49 10.34 -3.27
N LEU A 166 -11.19 10.42 -1.96
CA LEU A 166 -11.08 11.68 -1.24
C LEU A 166 -9.91 12.53 -1.74
N VAL A 167 -8.75 11.95 -2.01
CA VAL A 167 -7.59 12.66 -2.58
C VAL A 167 -7.96 13.28 -3.92
N VAL A 168 -8.63 12.52 -4.79
CA VAL A 168 -9.10 13.00 -6.10
C VAL A 168 -10.12 14.13 -5.94
N LEU A 169 -11.08 13.98 -5.03
CA LEU A 169 -12.11 14.99 -4.78
C LEU A 169 -11.50 16.29 -4.25
N LEU A 170 -10.56 16.20 -3.30
CA LEU A 170 -9.81 17.35 -2.80
C LEU A 170 -8.98 18.00 -3.90
N TRP A 171 -8.35 17.20 -4.78
CA TRP A 171 -7.64 17.70 -5.96
C TRP A 171 -8.54 18.51 -6.89
N TYR A 172 -9.74 17.98 -7.16
CA TYR A 172 -10.70 18.63 -8.05
C TYR A 172 -11.11 20.01 -7.50
N ILE A 173 -11.43 20.07 -6.22
CA ILE A 173 -11.94 21.27 -5.55
C ILE A 173 -10.88 22.36 -5.42
N PHE A 174 -9.68 22.02 -4.97
CA PHE A 174 -8.78 23.04 -4.44
C PHE A 174 -7.60 23.43 -5.36
N LYS A 175 -7.35 22.75 -6.49
CA LYS A 175 -6.28 23.09 -7.47
C LYS A 175 -4.90 23.35 -6.82
N TRP A 176 -4.40 22.42 -6.01
CA TRP A 176 -3.11 22.62 -5.32
C TRP A 176 -1.93 22.51 -6.29
N SER A 177 -0.76 23.02 -5.89
CA SER A 177 0.48 22.79 -6.62
C SER A 177 0.98 21.35 -6.48
N ASP A 178 1.75 20.87 -7.46
CA ASP A 178 2.32 19.52 -7.46
C ASP A 178 3.15 19.24 -6.20
N LEU A 179 3.93 20.24 -5.76
CA LEU A 179 4.70 20.18 -4.51
C LEU A 179 3.80 19.87 -3.31
N ALA A 180 2.66 20.54 -3.20
CA ALA A 180 1.77 20.33 -2.06
C ALA A 180 1.17 18.92 -2.08
N PHE A 181 0.97 18.33 -3.25
CA PHE A 181 0.52 16.94 -3.40
C PHE A 181 1.56 15.89 -3.02
N VAL A 182 2.84 16.14 -3.34
CA VAL A 182 3.95 15.30 -2.89
C VAL A 182 3.97 15.20 -1.36
N PHE A 183 3.49 16.21 -0.62
CA PHE A 183 3.36 16.16 0.84
C PHE A 183 2.02 15.58 1.33
N ILE A 184 0.89 15.87 0.67
CA ILE A 184 -0.42 15.36 1.09
C ILE A 184 -0.49 13.84 1.01
N ILE A 185 -0.04 13.25 -0.10
CA ILE A 185 -0.20 11.80 -0.36
C ILE A 185 0.46 10.97 0.73
N PRO A 186 1.74 11.19 1.08
CA PRO A 186 2.36 10.50 2.20
C PRO A 186 1.64 10.75 3.54
N VAL A 187 1.19 11.98 3.81
CA VAL A 187 0.50 12.31 5.08
C VAL A 187 -0.83 11.57 5.18
N LEU A 188 -1.60 11.51 4.10
CA LEU A 188 -2.84 10.73 4.06
C LEU A 188 -2.58 9.24 4.22
N LYS A 189 -1.51 8.72 3.61
CA LYS A 189 -1.07 7.32 3.83
C LYS A 189 -0.74 7.08 5.30
N LEU A 190 0.01 7.98 5.94
CA LEU A 190 0.34 7.87 7.36
C LEU A 190 -0.90 7.92 8.26
N ILE A 191 -1.85 8.79 7.97
CA ILE A 191 -3.13 8.87 8.70
C ILE A 191 -3.90 7.55 8.53
N PHE A 192 -3.93 7.01 7.31
CA PHE A 192 -4.58 5.74 7.00
C PHE A 192 -3.95 4.57 7.77
N ASP A 193 -2.63 4.46 7.75
CA ASP A 193 -1.89 3.43 8.47
C ASP A 193 -2.06 3.57 9.99
N ALA A 194 -2.05 4.80 10.50
CA ALA A 194 -2.31 5.09 11.91
C ALA A 194 -3.75 4.78 12.32
N TRP A 195 -4.72 4.94 11.42
CA TRP A 195 -6.12 4.60 11.67
C TRP A 195 -6.37 3.10 11.60
N LEU A 196 -5.68 2.37 10.72
CA LEU A 196 -5.78 0.90 10.61
C LEU A 196 -5.05 0.14 11.73
N MET A 197 -3.95 0.69 12.28
CA MET A 197 -3.19 0.09 13.38
C MET A 197 -4.04 -0.27 14.63
N PRO A 198 -4.96 0.59 15.09
CA PRO A 198 -5.92 0.26 16.14
C PRO A 198 -6.86 -0.87 15.74
N TRP A 199 -7.37 -0.94 14.52
CA TRP A 199 -8.34 -1.96 14.11
C TRP A 199 -7.73 -3.35 14.02
N GLY A 200 -6.48 -3.45 13.57
CA GLY A 200 -5.68 -4.68 13.68
C GLY A 200 -5.41 -5.11 15.12
N LYS A 201 -5.48 -4.20 16.11
CA LYS A 201 -5.34 -4.52 17.55
C LYS A 201 -6.67 -4.58 18.31
N ILE A 202 -7.77 -4.03 17.81
CA ILE A 202 -9.03 -3.88 18.56
C ILE A 202 -10.06 -4.92 18.11
N ASN A 203 -10.07 -5.32 16.84
CA ASN A 203 -11.01 -6.35 16.36
C ASN A 203 -10.44 -7.77 16.39
N LEU A 204 -9.15 -7.93 16.66
CA LEU A 204 -8.54 -9.24 16.97
C LEU A 204 -8.69 -9.63 18.45
N PHE A 205 -9.05 -8.68 19.32
CA PHE A 205 -9.15 -8.89 20.77
C PHE A 205 -10.57 -8.80 21.34
N LYS A 206 -11.58 -8.48 20.53
CA LYS A 206 -13.01 -8.52 20.95
C LYS A 206 -13.69 -9.87 20.69
N GLY A 207 -12.89 -10.95 20.68
CA GLY A 207 -13.35 -12.33 20.50
C GLY A 207 -12.96 -13.26 21.65
N ILE A 208 -12.78 -12.71 22.85
CA ILE A 208 -12.78 -13.43 24.14
C ILE A 208 -13.84 -12.76 25.02
#